data_AF-A0A817L1M0-F1
#
_entry.id   AF-A0A817L1M0-F1
#
_cell.length_a   1.000
_cell.length_b   1.000
_cell.length_c   1.000
_cell.angle_alpha   90.00
_cell.angle_beta   90.00
_cell.angle_gamma   90.00
#
_symmetry.space_group_name_H-M   'P 1'
#
loop_
_entity.id
_entity.type
_entity.pdbx_description
1 polymer ?
#
loop_
_entity_poly.entity_id
_entity_poly.type
_entity_poly.pdbx_seq_one_letter_code
_entity_poly.pdbx_strand_id
1 'polypeptide(L)'
;MSVHSEELKRNSSSNPETNEKPKKTATWNQIFRPPTPPPLCSGHKERCVIRQVKDTSSVNWGRYFYVCSRANGAPGNPQARCDHFAWKEIKKKTISTD
;
A
#
# COMPACT_ATOMS: atom_id res chain seq x y z
N MET A 1 17.85 64.25 -34.13
CA MET A 1 17.35 62.86 -34.25
C MET A 1 17.40 62.22 -32.87
N SER A 2 16.55 61.23 -32.63
CA SER A 2 16.28 60.50 -31.37
C SER A 2 15.26 61.13 -30.44
N VAL A 3 13.97 61.04 -30.75
CA VAL A 3 12.99 59.96 -30.45
C VAL A 3 12.68 59.79 -28.95
N HIS A 4 11.41 60.05 -28.63
CA HIS A 4 10.75 59.71 -27.37
C HIS A 4 10.78 58.20 -27.12
N SER A 5 10.85 57.79 -25.86
CA SER A 5 10.46 56.44 -25.45
C SER A 5 9.75 56.55 -24.10
N GLU A 6 8.44 56.38 -24.17
CA GLU A 6 7.54 56.27 -23.02
C GLU A 6 7.79 54.91 -22.33
N GLU A 7 8.09 54.95 -21.04
CA GLU A 7 8.21 53.76 -20.19
C GLU A 7 6.80 53.24 -19.87
N LEU A 8 6.40 52.14 -20.52
CA LEU A 8 5.12 51.48 -20.27
C LEU A 8 5.08 50.88 -18.86
N LYS A 9 4.20 51.44 -18.01
CA LYS A 9 3.85 50.91 -16.68
C LYS A 9 3.26 49.50 -16.80
N ARG A 10 3.95 48.51 -16.26
CA ARG A 10 3.46 47.12 -16.13
C ARG A 10 2.58 47.01 -14.89
N ASN A 11 1.26 47.12 -15.08
CA ASN A 11 0.28 46.85 -14.04
C ASN A 11 0.31 45.36 -13.66
N SER A 12 0.80 45.05 -12.46
CA SER A 12 0.65 43.74 -11.83
C SER A 12 -0.73 43.66 -11.19
N SER A 13 -1.69 43.05 -11.88
CA SER A 13 -2.94 42.62 -11.25
C SER A 13 -2.68 41.31 -10.50
N SER A 14 -2.67 41.40 -9.17
CA SER A 14 -2.70 40.26 -8.26
C SER A 14 -4.02 39.50 -8.42
N ASN A 15 -3.95 38.28 -8.95
CA ASN A 15 -5.06 37.33 -8.91
C ASN A 15 -5.14 36.71 -7.50
N PRO A 16 -6.32 36.62 -6.87
CA PRO A 16 -6.46 35.97 -5.57
C PRO A 16 -6.30 34.45 -5.71
N GLU A 17 -5.30 33.89 -5.04
CA GLU A 17 -5.11 32.44 -4.93
C GLU A 17 -6.29 31.79 -4.19
N THR A 18 -7.17 31.15 -4.93
CA THR A 18 -8.10 30.16 -4.37
C THR A 18 -7.27 28.94 -3.93
N ASN A 19 -7.25 28.66 -2.63
CA ASN A 19 -6.64 27.48 -2.01
C ASN A 19 -7.42 26.20 -2.36
N GLU A 20 -7.40 25.82 -3.64
CA GLU A 20 -7.82 24.50 -4.11
C GLU A 20 -6.55 23.64 -4.19
N LYS A 21 -6.34 22.75 -3.22
CA LYS A 21 -5.28 21.73 -3.32
C LYS A 21 -5.43 21.01 -4.67
N PRO A 22 -4.39 20.99 -5.52
CA PRO A 22 -4.53 20.46 -6.87
C PRO A 22 -4.87 18.97 -6.82
N LYS A 23 -6.02 18.63 -7.43
CA LYS A 23 -6.58 17.26 -7.60
C LYS A 23 -5.57 16.23 -8.15
N LYS A 24 -4.48 16.70 -8.76
CA LYS A 24 -3.36 15.89 -9.28
C LYS A 24 -2.67 15.03 -8.22
N THR A 25 -2.66 15.46 -6.96
CA THR A 25 -2.00 14.72 -5.85
C THR A 25 -2.79 13.48 -5.41
N ALA A 26 -4.12 13.50 -5.52
CA ALA A 26 -4.98 12.38 -5.11
C ALA A 26 -4.77 11.13 -5.98
N THR A 27 -4.56 11.32 -7.29
CA THR A 27 -4.32 10.21 -8.23
C THR A 27 -3.03 9.45 -7.91
N TRP A 28 -1.94 10.16 -7.59
CA TRP A 28 -0.66 9.52 -7.27
C TRP A 28 -0.71 8.74 -5.97
N ASN A 29 -1.41 9.26 -4.96
CA ASN A 29 -1.64 8.54 -3.70
C ASN A 29 -2.44 7.24 -3.91
N GLN A 30 -3.26 7.15 -4.95
CA GLN A 30 -3.99 5.92 -5.28
C GLN A 30 -3.10 4.88 -5.97
N ILE A 31 -2.20 5.30 -6.85
CA ILE A 31 -1.28 4.41 -7.57
C ILE A 31 -0.26 3.80 -6.60
N PHE A 32 0.28 4.62 -5.70
CA PHE A 32 1.31 4.20 -4.75
C PHE A 32 0.76 3.79 -3.38
N ARG A 33 -0.51 3.35 -3.29
CA ARG A 33 -1.02 2.82 -2.02
C ARG A 33 -0.21 1.60 -1.62
N PRO A 34 0.32 1.56 -0.39
CA PRO A 34 0.99 0.36 0.09
C PRO A 34 -0.01 -0.81 0.10
N PRO A 35 0.46 -2.03 -0.17
CA PRO A 35 -0.38 -3.20 -0.02
C PRO A 35 -0.85 -3.33 1.43
N THR A 36 -2.01 -3.99 1.61
CA THR A 36 -2.52 -4.28 2.96
C THR A 36 -1.48 -5.09 3.75
N PRO A 37 -1.14 -4.67 4.98
CA PRO A 37 -0.13 -5.36 5.77
C PRO A 37 -0.58 -6.78 6.11
N PRO A 38 0.36 -7.72 6.32
CA PRO A 38 0.03 -9.07 6.78
C PRO A 38 -0.73 -9.06 8.11
N PRO A 39 -1.57 -10.09 8.37
CA PRO A 39 -2.21 -10.24 9.67
C PRO A 39 -1.17 -10.43 10.78
N LEU A 40 -1.60 -10.17 12.02
CA LEU A 40 -0.79 -10.49 13.20
C LEU A 40 -1.02 -11.96 13.59
N CYS A 41 0.03 -12.66 14.00
CA CYS A 41 -0.13 -14.02 14.50
C CYS A 41 -0.92 -14.02 15.84
N SER A 42 -1.65 -15.10 16.10
CA SER A 42 -2.50 -15.21 17.29
C SER A 42 -1.70 -15.25 18.59
N GLY A 43 -0.53 -15.91 18.59
CA GLY A 43 0.32 -16.08 19.77
C GLY A 43 1.14 -14.83 20.14
N HIS A 44 1.87 -14.24 19.20
CA HIS A 44 2.85 -13.19 19.49
C HIS A 44 2.37 -11.78 19.14
N LYS A 45 1.26 -11.64 18.41
CA LYS A 45 0.77 -10.36 17.87
C LYS A 45 1.79 -9.64 16.98
N GLU A 46 2.57 -10.43 16.23
CA GLU A 46 3.57 -9.94 15.28
C GLU A 46 3.13 -10.19 13.84
N ARG A 47 3.63 -9.39 12.90
CA ARG A 47 3.30 -9.52 11.47
C ARG A 47 3.73 -10.89 10.94
N CYS A 48 2.79 -11.60 10.35
CA CYS A 48 3.04 -12.88 9.70
C CYS A 48 3.91 -12.73 8.44
N VAL A 49 4.58 -13.81 8.06
CA VAL A 49 5.25 -13.94 6.75
C VAL A 49 4.35 -14.67 5.77
N ILE A 50 4.45 -14.32 4.48
CA ILE A 50 3.73 -14.98 3.40
C ILE A 50 4.55 -16.16 2.85
N ARG A 51 3.88 -17.29 2.61
CA ARG A 51 4.44 -18.50 2.00
C ARG A 51 3.52 -18.95 0.87
N GLN A 52 4.05 -19.78 -0.04
CA GLN A 52 3.31 -20.34 -1.17
C GLN A 52 3.41 -21.87 -1.12
N VAL A 53 2.31 -22.55 -1.43
CA VAL A 53 2.30 -24.00 -1.62
C VAL A 53 3.02 -24.32 -2.93
N LYS A 54 4.19 -24.97 -2.83
CA LYS A 54 5.02 -25.33 -3.99
C LYS A 54 4.79 -26.74 -4.50
N ASP A 55 4.14 -27.58 -3.71
CA ASP A 55 3.82 -28.95 -4.09
C ASP A 55 2.78 -28.95 -5.22
N THR A 56 3.21 -29.39 -6.40
CA THR A 56 2.41 -29.42 -7.64
C THR A 56 1.32 -30.49 -7.61
N SER A 57 1.44 -31.49 -6.74
CA SER A 57 0.40 -32.52 -6.58
C SER A 57 -0.78 -32.04 -5.72
N SER A 58 -0.62 -30.92 -4.99
CA SER A 58 -1.64 -30.39 -4.10
C SER A 58 -2.75 -29.66 -4.85
N VAL A 59 -4.00 -29.88 -4.45
CA VAL A 59 -5.14 -29.04 -4.88
C VAL A 59 -4.95 -27.56 -4.55
N ASN A 60 -4.07 -27.24 -3.60
CA ASN A 60 -3.76 -25.89 -3.17
C ASN A 60 -2.47 -25.33 -3.81
N TRP A 61 -1.91 -26.01 -4.80
CA TRP A 61 -0.69 -25.55 -5.48
C TRP A 61 -0.79 -24.09 -5.92
N GLY A 62 0.27 -23.34 -5.68
CA GLY A 62 0.37 -21.93 -6.04
C GLY A 62 -0.39 -20.97 -5.10
N ARG A 63 -1.24 -21.46 -4.19
CA ARG A 63 -1.93 -20.61 -3.21
C ARG A 63 -0.96 -20.07 -2.16
N TYR A 64 -1.23 -18.85 -1.69
CA TYR A 64 -0.44 -18.18 -0.67
C TYR A 64 -1.13 -18.23 0.70
N PHE A 65 -0.35 -18.31 1.77
CA PHE A 65 -0.83 -18.35 3.14
C PHE A 65 0.12 -17.58 4.07
N TYR A 66 -0.40 -17.16 5.22
CA TYR A 66 0.31 -16.45 6.27
C TYR A 66 0.63 -17.39 7.44
N VAL A 67 1.86 -17.31 7.94
CA VAL A 67 2.31 -18.02 9.15
C VAL A 67 3.13 -17.10 10.05
N CYS A 68 3.26 -17.47 11.32
CA CYS A 68 4.13 -16.76 12.27
C CYS A 68 5.57 -16.64 11.74
N SER A 69 6.16 -15.45 11.92
CA SER A 69 7.50 -15.07 11.48
C SER A 69 8.62 -15.65 12.33
N ARG A 70 8.34 -16.06 13.58
CA ARG A 70 9.32 -16.65 14.49
C ARG A 70 9.90 -17.96 13.93
N ALA A 71 11.11 -18.27 14.37
CA ALA A 71 11.76 -19.54 14.08
C ALA A 71 11.07 -20.69 14.83
N ASN A 72 11.22 -21.91 14.32
CA ASN A 72 10.85 -23.11 15.08
C ASN A 72 11.74 -23.20 16.32
N GLY A 73 11.19 -23.68 17.44
CA GLY A 73 11.93 -23.84 18.68
C GLY A 73 11.44 -25.06 19.45
N ALA A 74 12.06 -25.32 20.60
CA ALA A 74 11.67 -26.43 21.46
C ALA A 74 10.21 -26.31 21.94
N PRO A 75 9.52 -27.44 22.18
CA PRO A 75 8.19 -27.44 22.78
C PRO A 75 8.17 -26.63 24.09
N GLY A 76 7.15 -25.80 24.28
CA GLY A 76 7.00 -24.96 25.47
C GLY A 76 7.80 -23.66 25.48
N ASN A 77 8.66 -23.39 24.49
CA ASN A 77 9.32 -22.08 24.39
C ASN A 77 8.34 -21.02 23.86
N PRO A 78 7.97 -19.99 24.66
CA PRO A 78 7.01 -18.97 24.24
C PRO A 78 7.54 -18.08 23.09
N GLN A 79 8.86 -18.03 22.89
CA GLN A 79 9.48 -17.26 21.81
C GLN A 79 9.54 -18.04 20.48
N ALA A 80 9.25 -19.33 20.50
CA ALA A 80 9.17 -20.17 19.30
C ALA A 80 7.92 -19.84 18.46
N ARG A 81 7.94 -20.25 17.19
CA ARG A 81 6.80 -20.18 16.28
C ARG A 81 5.53 -20.74 16.92
N CYS A 82 4.45 -19.97 16.85
CA CYS A 82 3.10 -20.43 17.17
C CYS A 82 2.41 -20.99 15.91
N ASP A 83 1.31 -21.71 16.12
CA ASP A 83 0.59 -22.43 15.06
C ASP A 83 -0.38 -21.55 14.26
N HIS A 84 -0.14 -20.23 14.21
CA HIS A 84 -0.98 -19.34 13.41
C HIS A 84 -0.89 -19.69 11.93
N PHE A 85 -2.05 -19.92 11.30
CA PHE A 85 -2.20 -20.19 9.87
C PHE A 85 -3.42 -19.43 9.33
N ALA A 86 -3.28 -18.76 8.18
CA ALA A 86 -4.39 -18.16 7.47
C ALA A 86 -4.14 -18.14 5.96
N TRP A 87 -5.14 -18.50 5.14
CA TRP A 87 -5.04 -18.35 3.70
C TRP A 87 -5.02 -16.87 3.29
N LYS A 88 -4.22 -16.52 2.27
CA LYS A 88 -4.31 -15.18 1.66
C LYS A 88 -5.55 -15.13 0.77
N GLU A 89 -6.52 -14.32 1.16
CA GLU A 89 -7.69 -14.05 0.35
C GLU A 89 -7.31 -13.31 -0.94
N ILE A 90 -7.96 -13.69 -2.04
CA ILE A 90 -7.91 -12.96 -3.30
C ILE A 90 -9.17 -12.09 -3.34
N LYS A 91 -9.03 -10.79 -3.09
CA LYS A 91 -10.15 -9.86 -3.27
C LYS A 91 -10.54 -9.83 -4.74
N LYS A 92 -11.71 -10.37 -5.08
CA LYS A 92 -12.31 -10.19 -6.40
C LYS A 92 -12.71 -8.71 -6.51
N LYS A 93 -12.24 -8.00 -7.53
CA LYS A 93 -12.79 -6.69 -7.85
C LYS A 93 -14.20 -6.93 -8.39
N THR A 94 -15.21 -6.72 -7.58
CA THR A 94 -16.57 -6.51 -8.08
C THR A 94 -16.55 -5.21 -8.88
N ILE A 95 -16.70 -5.32 -10.19
CA ILE A 95 -16.98 -4.17 -11.05
C ILE A 95 -18.42 -3.77 -10.72
N SER A 96 -18.60 -2.65 -10.01
CA SER A 96 -19.92 -2.02 -9.87
C SER A 96 -20.24 -1.35 -11.21
N THR A 97 -21.08 -1.99 -12.01
CA THR A 97 -21.85 -1.31 -13.07
C THR A 97 -22.98 -0.57 -12.38
N ASP A 98 -22.84 0.76 -12.27
CA ASP A 98 -23.96 1.71 -12.20
C ASP A 98 -24.50 1.96 -13.61
#